data_AF-A0A3M7CZK5-F1
#
_entry.id   AF-A0A3M7CZK5-F1
#
_cell.length_a   1.000
_cell.length_b   1.000
_cell.length_c   1.000
_cell.angle_alpha   90.00
_cell.angle_beta   90.00
_cell.angle_gamma   90.00
#
_symmetry.space_group_name_H-M   'P 1'
#
loop_
_entity.id
_entity.type
_entity.pdbx_description
1 polymer ?
#
loop_
_entity_poly.entity_id
_entity_poly.type
_entity_poly.pdbx_seq_one_letter_code
_entity_poly.pdbx_strand_id
1 'polypeptide(L)'
;MRHATFALGRGFRTAFFVDMAQKRAFNEGKRHFKKSKKQKTAESDGSNEQVLLADVRRMLKDVKSEDSSEEKQLPEQWSEVELEISELSSTGDGLAQKDGQIYVVPYAAPGDTIRVKVVKHFLDQSYTLTDHLSVAKPSQHRTESPKCRYFAQCSGCQFQHLPYTFQLAHKRGIVEKAYRNFSNLPASAVPEVGETIGSPLQFGYRTKLTPHFDAPPGARRDKRHGNKVQWDGVPPIGFMKKGTRKTMDIEECPIGTEAVQGGLKSERARVHRDIDQYQRGATLLLRENTERITKDNGKSDVEPANDNVILEDRGQHVHRKTCITDPKATSTEYIDDFRFDNPAGAFFQNNNSILPLVTQYIRDNILGPRPSTTDGEEPAPSKIKNMIDAYSGSGFFTITLSQMFKQSIGIDIAEQSIASATKNAELNNLPKDSTRFIAADANALFSAVDPAKFPPLETAVVIDPPRKGCDKNFIRQLLSFGPERVCYVSCNVHTQARDVGWLVQGVDREDGSMLDGLYEIESLRGFDFFPQTSHVEGVAILRKKSSQKDEGKDRGSSASGRNADADAESKQDVKQDVKQDGNSAEAEQST
;
A
#
# COMPACT_ATOMS: atom_id res chain seq x y z
N MET A 1 -3.05 45.58 55.08
CA MET A 1 -1.73 46.11 55.50
C MET A 1 -0.73 45.87 54.38
N ARG A 2 -0.05 46.95 53.97
CA ARG A 2 1.13 47.05 53.06
C ARG A 2 0.86 46.67 51.59
N HIS A 3 0.40 47.62 50.76
CA HIS A 3 1.15 48.66 50.03
C HIS A 3 2.06 48.13 48.92
N ALA A 4 1.73 48.42 47.66
CA ALA A 4 2.45 49.44 46.89
C ALA A 4 1.67 49.81 45.61
N THR A 5 1.39 51.10 45.49
CA THR A 5 0.74 51.82 44.40
C THR A 5 1.83 52.63 43.69
N PHE A 6 1.80 52.78 42.36
CA PHE A 6 2.36 53.92 41.59
C PHE A 6 2.11 53.63 40.09
N ALA A 7 1.76 54.52 39.18
CA ALA A 7 1.04 55.79 39.18
C ALA A 7 0.68 56.08 37.71
N LEU A 8 -0.37 56.89 37.52
CA LEU A 8 -0.90 57.35 36.24
C LEU A 8 0.03 58.33 35.51
N GLY A 9 -0.04 58.31 34.18
CA GLY A 9 0.38 59.41 33.29
C GLY A 9 -0.71 59.68 32.23
N ARG A 10 -1.38 60.84 32.37
CA ARG A 10 -2.38 61.45 31.45
C ARG A 10 -1.69 62.00 30.18
N GLY A 11 -2.32 62.22 29.03
CA GLY A 11 -3.74 62.14 28.65
C GLY A 11 -4.03 62.78 27.28
N PHE A 12 -5.34 62.97 27.02
CA PHE A 12 -6.01 63.85 26.02
C PHE A 12 -5.82 63.51 24.52
N ARG A 13 -6.85 63.44 23.66
CA ARG A 13 -8.10 64.23 23.52
C ARG A 13 -9.13 63.51 22.60
N THR A 14 -10.43 63.69 22.90
CA THR A 14 -11.63 63.77 21.99
C THR A 14 -11.95 62.61 21.01
N ALA A 15 -13.19 62.25 20.65
CA ALA A 15 -14.56 62.45 21.10
C ALA A 15 -15.46 61.61 20.14
N PHE A 16 -16.70 61.32 20.56
CA PHE A 16 -17.88 60.94 19.76
C PHE A 16 -17.97 59.56 19.07
N PHE A 17 -18.99 58.82 19.54
CA PHE A 17 -19.79 57.85 18.81
C PHE A 17 -20.48 58.50 17.59
N VAL A 18 -20.32 57.90 16.40
CA VAL A 18 -21.37 57.82 15.37
C VAL A 18 -21.26 56.47 14.67
N ASP A 19 -22.41 55.80 14.61
CA ASP A 19 -22.73 54.57 13.92
C ASP A 19 -22.54 54.68 12.39
N MET A 20 -21.88 53.70 11.76
CA MET A 20 -22.21 53.30 10.40
C MET A 20 -21.59 51.95 10.04
N ALA A 21 -22.48 51.02 9.71
CA ALA A 21 -22.19 49.77 9.04
C ALA A 21 -21.28 49.95 7.80
N GLN A 22 -20.09 49.35 7.83
CA GLN A 22 -19.35 49.02 6.61
C GLN A 22 -19.30 47.50 6.44
N LYS A 23 -20.17 47.06 5.52
CA LYS A 23 -20.12 45.77 4.82
C LYS A 23 -18.68 45.43 4.49
N ARG A 24 -18.18 44.28 4.95
CA ARG A 24 -16.98 43.67 4.36
C ARG A 24 -17.25 43.48 2.87
N ALA A 25 -16.49 44.20 2.05
CA ALA A 25 -16.53 44.08 0.60
C ALA A 25 -16.30 42.62 0.22
N PHE A 26 -17.26 42.11 -0.55
CA PHE A 26 -17.20 40.84 -1.25
C PHE A 26 -16.02 40.91 -2.22
N ASN A 27 -14.93 40.22 -1.90
CA ASN A 27 -13.78 40.14 -2.78
C ASN A 27 -14.10 39.10 -3.87
N GLU A 28 -14.59 39.57 -5.02
CA GLU A 28 -14.63 38.80 -6.27
C GLU A 28 -13.20 38.51 -6.72
N GLY A 29 -12.57 37.54 -6.04
CA GLY A 29 -11.29 36.99 -6.42
C GLY A 29 -11.43 36.16 -7.68
N LYS A 30 -11.08 36.77 -8.81
CA LYS A 30 -10.92 36.18 -10.15
C LYS A 30 -10.49 34.71 -10.07
N ARG A 31 -11.25 33.85 -10.76
CA ARG A 31 -10.87 32.48 -11.11
C ARG A 31 -9.45 32.50 -11.69
N HIS A 32 -8.46 32.09 -10.89
CA HIS A 32 -7.16 31.76 -11.41
C HIS A 32 -7.30 30.47 -12.23
N PHE A 33 -7.52 30.62 -13.53
CA PHE A 33 -7.07 29.63 -14.49
C PHE A 33 -5.59 29.40 -14.21
N LYS A 34 -5.23 28.22 -13.70
CA LYS A 34 -3.85 27.76 -13.71
C LYS A 34 -3.42 27.72 -15.16
N LYS A 35 -2.66 28.73 -15.60
CA LYS A 35 -1.86 28.63 -16.83
C LYS A 35 -1.06 27.35 -16.71
N SER A 36 -1.19 26.51 -17.73
CA SER A 36 -0.40 25.30 -17.97
C SER A 36 1.05 25.55 -17.53
N LYS A 37 1.42 24.94 -16.41
CA LYS A 37 2.81 24.87 -15.97
C LYS A 37 3.42 23.83 -16.89
N LYS A 38 4.40 24.24 -17.71
CA LYS A 38 5.25 23.38 -18.53
C LYS A 38 5.51 22.08 -17.76
N GLN A 39 5.03 20.97 -18.30
CA GLN A 39 4.95 19.67 -17.65
C GLN A 39 6.38 19.19 -17.37
N LYS A 40 6.92 19.52 -16.19
CA LYS A 40 7.91 18.63 -15.56
C LYS A 40 7.21 17.28 -15.48
N THR A 41 7.84 16.22 -16.00
CA THR A 41 7.36 14.84 -15.91
C THR A 41 6.84 14.61 -14.49
N ALA A 42 5.51 14.58 -14.34
CA ALA A 42 4.90 14.40 -13.03
C ALA A 42 5.20 12.96 -12.63
N GLU A 43 6.02 12.79 -11.58
CA GLU A 43 6.29 11.49 -10.98
C GLU A 43 4.95 10.80 -10.68
N SER A 44 4.88 9.49 -10.94
CA SER A 44 3.64 8.76 -10.71
C SER A 44 3.26 8.83 -9.23
N ASP A 45 2.03 9.26 -8.94
CA ASP A 45 1.48 9.33 -7.60
C ASP A 45 0.70 8.07 -7.20
N GLY A 46 0.55 7.13 -8.15
CA GLY A 46 -0.21 5.88 -7.98
C GLY A 46 -1.67 6.11 -7.59
N SER A 47 -2.24 7.25 -7.96
CA SER A 47 -3.64 7.56 -7.71
C SER A 47 -4.57 6.67 -8.55
N ASN A 48 -5.79 6.43 -8.05
CA ASN A 48 -6.79 5.64 -8.78
C ASN A 48 -7.06 6.20 -10.19
N GLU A 49 -7.02 7.52 -10.36
CA GLU A 49 -7.17 8.15 -11.68
C GLU A 49 -6.00 7.78 -12.60
N GLN A 50 -4.76 7.91 -12.13
CA GLN A 50 -3.58 7.55 -12.91
C GLN A 50 -3.56 6.06 -13.29
N VAL A 51 -3.92 5.19 -12.34
CA VAL A 51 -4.01 3.75 -12.51
C VAL A 51 -5.07 3.38 -13.55
N LEU A 52 -6.28 3.92 -13.42
CA LEU A 52 -7.35 3.72 -14.38
C LEU A 52 -6.94 4.20 -15.78
N LEU A 53 -6.30 5.37 -15.88
CA LEU A 53 -5.81 5.91 -17.15
C LEU A 53 -4.76 5.01 -17.81
N ALA A 54 -3.95 4.29 -17.03
CA ALA A 54 -2.99 3.33 -17.60
C ALA A 54 -3.72 2.15 -18.28
N ASP A 55 -4.77 1.61 -17.66
CA ASP A 55 -5.61 0.56 -18.26
C ASP A 55 -6.39 1.07 -19.48
N VAL A 56 -7.03 2.25 -19.37
CA VAL A 56 -7.76 2.89 -20.48
C VAL A 56 -6.84 3.10 -21.69
N ARG A 57 -5.63 3.65 -21.49
CA ARG A 57 -4.69 3.89 -22.58
C ARG A 57 -4.19 2.60 -23.22
N ARG A 58 -4.04 1.51 -22.46
CA ARG A 58 -3.72 0.19 -23.02
C ARG A 58 -4.84 -0.25 -23.94
N MET A 59 -6.08 -0.30 -23.44
CA MET A 59 -7.22 -0.73 -24.23
C MET A 59 -7.36 0.09 -25.52
N LEU A 60 -7.24 1.42 -25.45
CA LEU A 60 -7.31 2.30 -26.62
C LEU A 60 -6.21 2.04 -27.66
N LYS A 61 -5.03 1.55 -27.27
CA LYS A 61 -3.97 1.17 -28.23
C LYS A 61 -4.34 -0.09 -28.99
N ASP A 62 -5.02 -1.03 -28.33
CA ASP A 62 -5.48 -2.29 -28.95
C ASP A 62 -6.59 -2.04 -29.98
N VAL A 63 -7.29 -0.90 -29.89
CA VAL A 63 -8.35 -0.49 -30.85
C VAL A 63 -7.80 0.16 -32.11
N LYS A 64 -6.75 0.98 -31.98
CA LYS A 64 -6.26 1.81 -33.10
C LYS A 64 -5.62 1.01 -34.23
N SER A 65 -5.53 -0.32 -34.10
CA SER A 65 -5.18 -1.24 -35.18
C SER A 65 -6.37 -1.61 -36.08
N GLU A 66 -7.60 -1.25 -35.75
CA GLU A 66 -8.79 -1.42 -36.58
C GLU A 66 -9.39 -0.05 -36.98
N ASP A 67 -9.58 0.16 -38.28
CA ASP A 67 -10.12 1.37 -38.89
C ASP A 67 -11.40 1.91 -38.21
N SER A 68 -11.48 3.23 -37.97
CA SER A 68 -12.70 3.99 -38.24
C SER A 68 -12.45 5.49 -38.28
N SER A 69 -12.72 6.08 -39.44
CA SER A 69 -12.58 7.48 -39.84
C SER A 69 -13.90 8.28 -39.77
N GLU A 70 -14.81 7.90 -38.86
CA GLU A 70 -16.07 8.63 -38.65
C GLU A 70 -16.09 9.33 -37.28
N GLU A 71 -16.49 10.60 -37.26
CA GLU A 71 -16.78 11.35 -36.02
C GLU A 71 -18.01 10.73 -35.34
N LYS A 72 -17.77 9.78 -34.44
CA LYS A 72 -18.85 9.10 -33.71
C LYS A 72 -19.36 9.96 -32.55
N GLN A 73 -20.66 10.21 -32.54
CA GLN A 73 -21.33 10.97 -31.49
C GLN A 73 -21.48 10.11 -30.22
N LEU A 74 -20.91 10.59 -29.11
CA LEU A 74 -21.07 9.94 -27.81
C LEU A 74 -22.52 10.05 -27.31
N PRO A 75 -23.01 9.03 -26.56
CA PRO A 75 -24.35 9.06 -25.98
C PRO A 75 -24.52 10.25 -25.03
N GLU A 76 -25.74 10.80 -24.94
CA GLU A 76 -26.01 11.96 -24.10
C GLU A 76 -25.75 11.67 -22.61
N GLN A 77 -25.34 12.68 -21.86
CA GLN A 77 -25.19 12.56 -20.42
C GLN A 77 -26.53 12.16 -19.78
N TRP A 78 -26.51 11.19 -18.86
CA TRP A 78 -27.67 10.61 -18.18
C TRP A 78 -28.55 9.69 -19.04
N SER A 79 -28.19 9.45 -20.30
CA SER A 79 -28.82 8.41 -21.12
C SER A 79 -28.44 7.00 -20.66
N GLU A 80 -29.25 6.02 -21.06
CA GLU A 80 -28.99 4.61 -20.81
C GLU A 80 -28.36 3.96 -22.03
N VAL A 81 -27.33 3.15 -21.80
CA VAL A 81 -26.63 2.42 -22.86
C VAL A 81 -26.37 1.00 -22.40
N GLU A 82 -26.47 0.05 -23.32
CA GLU A 82 -26.04 -1.33 -23.09
C GLU A 82 -24.58 -1.51 -23.54
N LEU A 83 -23.78 -2.12 -22.67
CA LEU A 83 -22.35 -2.31 -22.85
C LEU A 83 -21.97 -3.76 -22.54
N GLU A 84 -21.07 -4.32 -23.35
CA GLU A 84 -20.41 -5.59 -23.08
C GLU A 84 -19.07 -5.33 -22.37
N ILE A 85 -18.86 -5.99 -21.24
CA ILE A 85 -17.69 -5.78 -20.39
C ILE A 85 -16.54 -6.66 -20.89
N SER A 86 -15.41 -6.05 -21.25
CA SER A 86 -14.25 -6.76 -21.77
C SER A 86 -13.36 -7.30 -20.65
N GLU A 87 -13.02 -6.45 -19.68
CA GLU A 87 -12.13 -6.81 -18.57
C GLU A 87 -12.40 -5.97 -17.31
N LEU A 88 -11.69 -6.28 -16.22
CA LEU A 88 -11.65 -5.43 -15.03
C LEU A 88 -10.42 -4.51 -15.05
N SER A 89 -10.63 -3.24 -14.72
CA SER A 89 -9.55 -2.30 -14.44
C SER A 89 -8.80 -2.68 -13.16
N SER A 90 -7.59 -2.16 -13.00
CA SER A 90 -6.81 -2.32 -11.77
C SER A 90 -7.46 -1.60 -10.56
N THR A 91 -8.43 -0.71 -10.80
CA THR A 91 -9.23 -0.07 -9.73
C THR A 91 -10.45 -0.91 -9.32
N GLY A 92 -10.77 -1.97 -10.06
CA GLY A 92 -11.85 -2.92 -9.78
C GLY A 92 -13.20 -2.59 -10.41
N ASP A 93 -13.26 -1.64 -11.35
CA ASP A 93 -14.46 -1.39 -12.16
C ASP A 93 -14.30 -2.12 -13.51
N GLY A 94 -15.40 -2.54 -14.12
CA GLY A 94 -15.36 -3.13 -15.47
C GLY A 94 -15.05 -2.09 -16.52
N LEU A 95 -14.38 -2.52 -17.59
CA LEU A 95 -14.08 -1.71 -18.75
C LEU A 95 -14.79 -2.29 -19.97
N ALA A 96 -15.57 -1.45 -20.64
CA ALA A 96 -16.21 -1.76 -21.91
C ALA A 96 -15.69 -0.79 -22.96
N GLN A 97 -15.47 -1.28 -24.16
CA GLN A 97 -15.10 -0.44 -25.29
C GLN A 97 -16.29 -0.34 -26.24
N LYS A 98 -16.64 0.90 -26.61
CA LYS A 98 -17.64 1.15 -27.64
C LYS A 98 -17.32 2.46 -28.34
N ASP A 99 -17.30 2.44 -29.67
CA ASP A 99 -17.11 3.63 -30.52
C ASP A 99 -15.87 4.47 -30.17
N GLY A 100 -14.73 3.81 -29.97
CA GLY A 100 -13.46 4.48 -29.65
C GLY A 100 -13.39 5.09 -28.24
N GLN A 101 -14.38 4.83 -27.40
CA GLN A 101 -14.47 5.32 -26.03
C GLN A 101 -14.45 4.15 -25.03
N ILE A 102 -13.72 4.31 -23.93
CA ILE A 102 -13.74 3.33 -22.83
C ILE A 102 -14.76 3.74 -21.78
N TYR A 103 -15.68 2.85 -21.45
CA TYR A 103 -16.69 3.04 -20.42
C TYR A 103 -16.28 2.30 -19.15
N VAL A 104 -16.30 3.01 -18.03
CA VAL A 104 -15.96 2.49 -16.71
C VAL A 104 -17.26 2.15 -16.00
N VAL A 105 -17.47 0.86 -15.74
CA VAL A 105 -18.73 0.29 -15.28
C VAL A 105 -18.55 -0.36 -13.91
N PRO A 106 -19.09 0.22 -12.82
CA PRO A 106 -18.94 -0.35 -11.49
C PRO A 106 -19.72 -1.67 -11.36
N TYR A 107 -19.25 -2.56 -10.47
CA TYR A 107 -19.91 -3.84 -10.15
C TYR A 107 -20.10 -4.80 -11.33
N ALA A 108 -19.32 -4.62 -12.39
CA ALA A 108 -19.30 -5.46 -13.57
C ALA A 108 -18.43 -6.72 -13.39
N ALA A 109 -18.69 -7.76 -14.18
CA ALA A 109 -17.79 -8.89 -14.41
C ALA A 109 -17.43 -8.95 -15.91
N PRO A 110 -16.21 -9.37 -16.28
CA PRO A 110 -15.86 -9.59 -17.68
C PRO A 110 -16.82 -10.57 -18.34
N GLY A 111 -17.26 -10.25 -19.57
CA GLY A 111 -18.28 -10.96 -20.33
C GLY A 111 -19.72 -10.62 -19.97
N ASP A 112 -19.98 -9.72 -19.01
CA ASP A 112 -21.36 -9.27 -18.75
C ASP A 112 -21.84 -8.37 -19.89
N THR A 113 -23.14 -8.40 -20.16
CA THR A 113 -23.85 -7.32 -20.85
C THR A 113 -24.65 -6.53 -19.82
N ILE A 114 -24.34 -5.25 -19.64
CA ILE A 114 -24.89 -4.39 -18.57
C ILE A 114 -25.56 -3.16 -19.17
N ARG A 115 -26.75 -2.84 -18.67
CA ARG A 115 -27.38 -1.53 -18.87
C ARG A 115 -26.81 -0.55 -17.85
N VAL A 116 -26.26 0.54 -18.36
CA VAL A 116 -25.60 1.57 -17.55
C VAL A 116 -26.22 2.93 -17.83
N LYS A 117 -26.07 3.84 -16.87
CA LYS A 117 -26.37 5.26 -17.06
C LYS A 117 -25.08 6.03 -17.30
N VAL A 118 -25.02 6.79 -18.38
CA VAL A 118 -23.87 7.67 -18.67
C VAL A 118 -23.83 8.79 -17.63
N VAL A 119 -22.72 8.93 -16.89
CA VAL A 119 -22.59 9.96 -15.84
C VAL A 119 -21.73 11.12 -16.32
N LYS A 120 -20.56 10.85 -16.88
CA LYS A 120 -19.63 11.91 -17.29
C LYS A 120 -18.62 11.41 -18.32
N HIS A 121 -18.41 12.18 -19.38
CA HIS A 121 -17.34 11.97 -20.35
C HIS A 121 -16.07 12.75 -19.97
N PHE A 122 -14.92 12.13 -20.23
CA PHE A 122 -13.59 12.71 -20.17
C PHE A 122 -12.98 12.58 -21.57
N LEU A 123 -13.27 13.55 -22.43
CA LEU A 123 -12.98 13.48 -23.88
C LEU A 123 -11.48 13.43 -24.17
N ASP A 124 -10.70 14.26 -23.49
CA ASP A 124 -9.26 14.39 -23.61
C ASP A 124 -8.49 13.13 -23.16
N GLN A 125 -9.17 12.24 -22.42
CA GLN A 125 -8.64 10.97 -21.93
C GLN A 125 -9.39 9.76 -22.51
N SER A 126 -10.37 10.01 -23.38
CA SER A 126 -11.20 9.02 -24.08
C SER A 126 -11.84 7.95 -23.17
N TYR A 127 -12.33 8.37 -21.99
CA TYR A 127 -13.15 7.48 -21.15
C TYR A 127 -14.41 8.14 -20.58
N THR A 128 -15.37 7.31 -20.19
CA THR A 128 -16.69 7.69 -19.68
C THR A 128 -16.96 6.99 -18.36
N LEU A 129 -17.32 7.75 -17.32
CA LEU A 129 -17.84 7.18 -16.08
C LEU A 129 -19.32 6.88 -16.21
N THR A 130 -19.74 5.74 -15.66
CA THR A 130 -21.12 5.28 -15.71
C THR A 130 -21.62 4.89 -14.32
N ASP A 131 -22.93 4.82 -14.18
CA ASP A 131 -23.59 4.20 -13.03
C ASP A 131 -24.20 2.87 -13.47
N HIS A 132 -24.10 1.86 -12.61
CA HIS A 132 -24.62 0.52 -12.90
C HIS A 132 -26.14 0.49 -12.66
N LEU A 133 -26.93 0.13 -13.68
CA LEU A 133 -28.38 -0.03 -13.53
C LEU A 133 -28.78 -1.49 -13.33
N SER A 134 -28.50 -2.34 -14.31
CA SER A 134 -28.85 -3.77 -14.24
C SER A 134 -28.01 -4.62 -15.19
N VAL A 135 -27.82 -5.88 -14.83
CA VAL A 135 -27.19 -6.88 -15.69
C VAL A 135 -28.25 -7.43 -16.64
N ALA A 136 -28.07 -7.22 -17.95
CA ALA A 136 -28.95 -7.75 -18.99
C ALA A 136 -28.61 -9.22 -19.29
N LYS A 137 -27.32 -9.54 -19.36
CA LYS A 137 -26.81 -10.91 -19.54
C LYS A 137 -25.62 -11.14 -18.60
N PRO A 138 -25.74 -12.04 -17.60
CA PRO A 138 -24.63 -12.34 -16.71
C PRO A 138 -23.56 -13.17 -17.44
N SER A 139 -22.29 -12.94 -17.09
CA SER A 139 -21.16 -13.71 -17.60
C SER A 139 -20.92 -14.99 -16.80
N GLN A 140 -20.06 -15.86 -17.34
CA GLN A 140 -19.58 -17.07 -16.65
C GLN A 140 -18.79 -16.78 -15.37
N HIS A 141 -18.35 -15.53 -15.17
CA HIS A 141 -17.61 -15.11 -13.98
C HIS A 141 -18.52 -14.51 -12.90
N ARG A 142 -19.81 -14.31 -13.18
CA ARG A 142 -20.81 -13.81 -12.24
C ARG A 142 -21.59 -14.97 -11.61
N THR A 143 -20.90 -15.84 -10.88
CA THR A 143 -21.51 -17.06 -10.31
C THR A 143 -21.82 -16.96 -8.82
N GLU A 144 -21.24 -15.97 -8.12
CA GLU A 144 -21.45 -15.82 -6.68
C GLU A 144 -22.66 -14.93 -6.40
N SER A 145 -23.46 -15.32 -5.40
CA SER A 145 -24.53 -14.49 -4.87
C SER A 145 -23.96 -13.57 -3.79
N PRO A 146 -24.05 -12.23 -3.94
CA PRO A 146 -23.53 -11.31 -2.93
C PRO A 146 -24.16 -11.55 -1.55
N LYS A 147 -23.33 -11.70 -0.52
CA LYS A 147 -23.79 -11.87 0.87
C LYS A 147 -24.29 -10.58 1.49
N CYS A 148 -23.88 -9.43 0.96
CA CYS A 148 -24.29 -8.12 1.42
C CYS A 148 -25.48 -7.60 0.61
N ARG A 149 -26.62 -7.36 1.26
CA ARG A 149 -27.82 -6.77 0.62
C ARG A 149 -27.59 -5.36 0.03
N TYR A 150 -26.53 -4.67 0.47
CA TYR A 150 -26.14 -3.34 -0.01
C TYR A 150 -25.08 -3.38 -1.13
N PHE A 151 -24.68 -4.57 -1.58
CA PHE A 151 -23.78 -4.72 -2.71
C PHE A 151 -24.36 -4.01 -3.94
N ALA A 152 -23.49 -3.48 -4.79
CA ALA A 152 -23.83 -2.57 -5.90
C ALA A 152 -24.37 -1.17 -5.51
N GLN A 153 -24.51 -0.86 -4.21
CA GLN A 153 -24.91 0.47 -3.73
C GLN A 153 -23.88 1.09 -2.79
N CYS A 154 -23.34 0.30 -1.87
CA CYS A 154 -22.28 0.69 -0.96
C CYS A 154 -20.93 0.76 -1.69
N SER A 155 -20.12 1.79 -1.41
CA SER A 155 -18.79 1.94 -2.01
C SER A 155 -17.71 1.02 -1.44
N GLY A 156 -18.05 0.12 -0.51
CA GLY A 156 -17.08 -0.67 0.26
C GLY A 156 -16.51 -1.91 -0.44
N CYS A 157 -17.36 -2.71 -1.09
CA CYS A 157 -16.97 -3.95 -1.76
C CYS A 157 -17.25 -3.85 -3.26
N GLN A 158 -16.40 -4.45 -4.09
CA GLN A 158 -16.51 -4.44 -5.55
C GLN A 158 -16.79 -5.82 -6.15
N PHE A 159 -16.43 -6.91 -5.46
CA PHE A 159 -16.27 -8.23 -6.09
C PHE A 159 -17.15 -9.36 -5.54
N GLN A 160 -18.17 -9.07 -4.73
CA GLN A 160 -18.97 -10.14 -4.09
C GLN A 160 -19.71 -11.06 -5.08
N HIS A 161 -19.85 -10.65 -6.35
CA HIS A 161 -20.44 -11.44 -7.42
C HIS A 161 -19.43 -12.31 -8.19
N LEU A 162 -18.13 -12.21 -7.88
CA LEU A 162 -17.04 -12.93 -8.55
C LEU A 162 -16.53 -14.09 -7.69
N PRO A 163 -16.23 -15.27 -8.27
CA PRO A 163 -15.52 -16.34 -7.60
C PRO A 163 -14.25 -15.85 -6.92
N TYR A 164 -13.97 -16.37 -5.72
CA TYR A 164 -12.79 -15.92 -4.98
C TYR A 164 -11.48 -16.20 -5.73
N THR A 165 -11.38 -17.32 -6.43
CA THR A 165 -10.23 -17.65 -7.29
C THR A 165 -10.02 -16.62 -8.39
N PHE A 166 -11.10 -16.11 -8.99
CA PHE A 166 -11.02 -15.03 -9.97
C PHE A 166 -10.54 -13.72 -9.33
N GLN A 167 -10.98 -13.40 -8.11
CA GLN A 167 -10.50 -12.23 -7.37
C GLN A 167 -8.98 -12.30 -7.14
N LEU A 168 -8.45 -13.47 -6.75
CA LEU A 168 -7.00 -13.66 -6.54
C LEU A 168 -6.21 -13.55 -7.84
N ALA A 169 -6.68 -14.18 -8.92
CA ALA A 169 -6.06 -14.06 -10.24
C ALA A 169 -6.06 -12.61 -10.75
N HIS A 170 -7.18 -11.90 -10.57
CA HIS A 170 -7.26 -10.49 -10.92
C HIS A 170 -6.27 -9.64 -10.11
N LYS A 171 -6.16 -9.87 -8.80
CA LYS A 171 -5.20 -9.17 -7.92
C LYS A 171 -3.74 -9.45 -8.29
N ARG A 172 -3.40 -10.67 -8.71
CA ARG A 172 -2.09 -10.98 -9.30
C ARG A 172 -1.85 -10.10 -10.53
N GLY A 173 -2.83 -10.02 -11.42
CA GLY A 173 -2.78 -9.15 -12.60
C GLY A 173 -2.63 -7.65 -12.28
N ILE A 174 -3.16 -7.17 -11.15
CA ILE A 174 -2.95 -5.77 -10.69
C ILE A 174 -1.46 -5.53 -10.39
N VAL A 175 -0.80 -6.46 -9.71
CA VAL A 175 0.64 -6.37 -9.40
C VAL A 175 1.47 -6.41 -10.69
N GLU A 176 1.14 -7.30 -11.63
CA GLU A 176 1.81 -7.37 -12.93
C GLU A 176 1.67 -6.06 -13.72
N LYS A 177 0.44 -5.52 -13.80
CA LYS A 177 0.16 -4.23 -14.46
C LYS A 177 0.88 -3.08 -13.74
N ALA A 178 0.99 -3.13 -12.42
CA ALA A 178 1.70 -2.11 -11.65
C ALA A 178 3.18 -2.03 -12.03
N TYR A 179 3.89 -3.16 -12.02
CA TYR A 179 5.31 -3.17 -12.38
C TYR A 179 5.53 -2.85 -13.85
N ARG A 180 4.67 -3.33 -14.76
CA ARG A 180 4.74 -2.99 -16.19
C ARG A 180 4.61 -1.48 -16.45
N ASN A 181 3.71 -0.81 -15.74
CA ASN A 181 3.32 0.57 -16.07
C ASN A 181 4.05 1.64 -15.24
N PHE A 182 4.55 1.28 -14.05
CA PHE A 182 5.03 2.28 -13.08
C PHE A 182 6.48 2.10 -12.63
N SER A 183 7.09 0.92 -12.85
CA SER A 183 8.47 0.68 -12.40
C SER A 183 9.54 1.31 -13.29
N ASN A 184 9.21 1.62 -14.55
CA ASN A 184 10.17 2.00 -15.60
C ASN A 184 11.26 0.94 -15.87
N LEU A 185 11.07 -0.30 -15.39
CA LEU A 185 11.99 -1.40 -15.61
C LEU A 185 11.71 -2.12 -16.93
N PRO A 186 12.74 -2.66 -17.61
CA PRO A 186 12.51 -3.61 -18.70
C PRO A 186 11.87 -4.88 -18.12
N ALA A 187 11.06 -5.57 -18.94
CA ALA A 187 10.39 -6.80 -18.51
C ALA A 187 11.36 -7.89 -18.00
N SER A 188 12.59 -7.93 -18.53
CA SER A 188 13.64 -8.86 -18.09
C SER A 188 14.15 -8.61 -16.67
N ALA A 189 13.93 -7.42 -16.10
CA ALA A 189 14.33 -7.07 -14.73
C ALA A 189 13.22 -7.27 -13.70
N VAL A 190 12.01 -7.67 -14.14
CA VAL A 190 10.87 -7.95 -13.26
C VAL A 190 10.61 -9.46 -13.30
N PRO A 191 10.78 -10.19 -12.19
CA PRO A 191 10.49 -11.61 -12.15
C PRO A 191 8.99 -11.86 -12.34
N GLU A 192 8.62 -13.13 -12.58
CA GLU A 192 7.22 -13.52 -12.59
C GLU A 192 6.56 -13.18 -11.24
N VAL A 193 5.37 -12.58 -11.31
CA VAL A 193 4.56 -12.32 -10.12
C VAL A 193 3.95 -13.64 -9.65
N GLY A 194 4.25 -14.03 -8.41
CA GLY A 194 3.68 -15.23 -7.82
C GLY A 194 2.17 -15.12 -7.60
N GLU A 195 1.51 -16.27 -7.47
CA GLU A 195 0.08 -16.33 -7.14
C GLU A 195 -0.26 -15.52 -5.89
N THR A 196 -1.38 -14.78 -5.96
CA THR A 196 -1.85 -13.97 -4.84
C THR A 196 -2.28 -14.90 -3.70
N ILE A 197 -1.70 -14.69 -2.52
CA ILE A 197 -2.08 -15.45 -1.32
C ILE A 197 -3.41 -14.92 -0.81
N GLY A 198 -4.41 -15.81 -0.77
CA GLY A 198 -5.75 -15.50 -0.29
C GLY A 198 -5.81 -15.34 1.23
N SER A 199 -6.78 -14.56 1.70
CA SER A 199 -7.11 -14.50 3.12
C SER A 199 -7.80 -15.80 3.55
N PRO A 200 -7.49 -16.32 4.75
CA PRO A 200 -8.23 -17.44 5.32
C PRO A 200 -9.73 -17.15 5.49
N LEU A 201 -10.11 -15.87 5.67
CA LEU A 201 -11.49 -15.44 5.82
C LEU A 201 -11.89 -14.44 4.74
N GLN A 202 -12.87 -14.80 3.90
CA GLN A 202 -13.40 -13.92 2.85
C GLN A 202 -14.46 -12.93 3.36
N PHE A 203 -15.06 -13.22 4.52
CA PHE A 203 -16.06 -12.45 5.24
C PHE A 203 -15.75 -12.54 6.74
N GLY A 204 -16.32 -11.65 7.56
CA GLY A 204 -16.06 -11.67 9.00
C GLY A 204 -14.60 -11.38 9.39
N TYR A 205 -13.77 -10.86 8.49
CA TYR A 205 -12.33 -10.65 8.72
C TYR A 205 -12.01 -9.26 9.29
N ARG A 206 -12.90 -8.29 9.07
CA ARG A 206 -12.59 -6.87 9.26
C ARG A 206 -12.79 -6.46 10.72
N THR A 207 -11.66 -6.25 11.42
CA THR A 207 -11.61 -5.92 12.85
C THR A 207 -11.94 -4.46 13.16
N LYS A 208 -12.06 -3.59 12.14
CA LYS A 208 -12.47 -2.19 12.32
C LYS A 208 -13.39 -1.67 11.23
N LEU A 209 -14.48 -1.05 11.65
CA LEU A 209 -15.41 -0.29 10.83
C LEU A 209 -15.55 1.12 11.38
N THR A 210 -15.81 2.07 10.47
CA THR A 210 -16.04 3.47 10.82
C THR A 210 -17.29 4.01 10.12
N PRO A 211 -18.49 3.51 10.46
CA PRO A 211 -19.72 4.05 9.91
C PRO A 211 -19.88 5.51 10.35
N HIS A 212 -20.58 6.29 9.55
CA HIS A 212 -20.81 7.71 9.79
C HIS A 212 -22.26 8.08 9.52
N PHE A 213 -22.65 9.28 9.94
CA PHE A 213 -23.89 9.92 9.55
C PHE A 213 -23.66 11.41 9.29
N ASP A 214 -24.46 11.96 8.38
CA ASP A 214 -24.37 13.35 7.97
C ASP A 214 -25.14 14.28 8.92
N ALA A 215 -24.71 15.54 9.00
CA ALA A 215 -25.48 16.58 9.69
C ALA A 215 -26.73 16.97 8.87
N PRO A 216 -27.79 17.50 9.50
CA PRO A 216 -28.96 18.00 8.79
C PRO A 216 -28.56 19.13 7.82
N PRO A 217 -29.28 19.29 6.70
CA PRO A 217 -29.13 20.46 5.84
C PRO A 217 -29.28 21.76 6.66
N GLY A 218 -28.38 22.72 6.45
CA GLY A 218 -28.40 23.98 7.21
C GLY A 218 -27.70 23.95 8.57
N ALA A 219 -27.29 22.78 9.11
CA ALA A 219 -26.63 22.69 10.41
C ALA A 219 -25.38 23.57 10.55
N ARG A 220 -24.63 23.77 9.47
CA ARG A 220 -23.49 24.72 9.44
C ARG A 220 -23.92 26.17 9.64
N ARG A 221 -25.04 26.57 9.03
CA ARG A 221 -25.63 27.90 9.18
C ARG A 221 -26.13 28.07 10.61
N ASP A 222 -26.89 27.11 11.12
CA ASP A 222 -27.48 27.17 12.45
C ASP A 222 -26.40 27.28 13.52
N LYS A 223 -25.35 26.46 13.42
CA LYS A 223 -24.17 26.56 14.30
C LYS A 223 -23.48 27.93 14.22
N ARG A 224 -23.37 28.53 13.03
CA ARG A 224 -22.77 29.86 12.86
C ARG A 224 -23.58 30.96 13.54
N HIS A 225 -24.89 30.78 13.65
CA HIS A 225 -25.80 31.69 14.35
C HIS A 225 -26.00 31.35 15.83
N GLY A 226 -25.29 30.34 16.37
CA GLY A 226 -25.44 29.90 17.75
C GLY A 226 -26.73 29.10 18.02
N ASN A 227 -27.44 28.71 16.96
CA ASN A 227 -28.65 27.90 17.08
C ASN A 227 -28.28 26.44 17.30
N LYS A 228 -29.05 25.75 18.15
CA LYS A 228 -28.98 24.29 18.24
C LYS A 228 -29.45 23.67 16.94
N VAL A 229 -28.68 22.71 16.43
CA VAL A 229 -29.08 21.90 15.28
C VAL A 229 -30.35 21.14 15.63
N GLN A 230 -31.37 21.23 14.77
CA GLN A 230 -32.60 20.45 14.87
C GLN A 230 -32.47 19.22 13.99
N TRP A 231 -32.85 18.06 14.51
CA TRP A 231 -32.88 16.81 13.79
C TRP A 231 -34.34 16.43 13.52
N ASP A 232 -34.70 16.22 12.25
CA ASP A 232 -36.04 15.76 11.85
C ASP A 232 -36.25 14.25 12.11
N GLY A 233 -35.24 13.60 12.70
CA GLY A 233 -35.15 12.16 12.93
C GLY A 233 -33.70 11.70 12.91
N VAL A 234 -33.50 10.41 13.12
CA VAL A 234 -32.16 9.81 13.07
C VAL A 234 -31.73 9.70 11.61
N PRO A 235 -30.59 10.30 11.21
CA PRO A 235 -30.11 10.22 9.85
C PRO A 235 -29.69 8.78 9.48
N PRO A 236 -29.52 8.46 8.19
CA PRO A 236 -28.85 7.25 7.76
C PRO A 236 -27.48 7.09 8.43
N ILE A 237 -27.21 5.91 9.01
CA ILE A 237 -25.94 5.56 9.65
C ILE A 237 -25.30 4.44 8.84
N GLY A 238 -24.11 4.69 8.29
CA GLY A 238 -23.44 3.67 7.49
C GLY A 238 -22.24 4.20 6.71
N PHE A 239 -22.17 3.86 5.44
CA PHE A 239 -21.06 4.21 4.55
C PHE A 239 -21.55 5.07 3.38
N MET A 240 -20.63 5.50 2.52
CA MET A 240 -21.00 6.29 1.35
C MET A 240 -21.70 5.43 0.30
N LYS A 241 -22.78 5.95 -0.27
CA LYS A 241 -23.36 5.41 -1.50
C LYS A 241 -22.39 5.65 -2.66
N LYS A 242 -22.07 4.61 -3.43
CA LYS A 242 -21.15 4.65 -4.59
C LYS A 242 -21.55 5.79 -5.54
N GLY A 243 -20.54 6.49 -6.03
CA GLY A 243 -20.70 7.64 -6.93
C GLY A 243 -21.18 8.94 -6.25
N THR A 244 -21.46 8.92 -4.94
CA THR A 244 -21.96 10.10 -4.22
C THR A 244 -21.17 10.34 -2.92
N ARG A 245 -21.42 11.50 -2.29
CA ARG A 245 -20.92 11.81 -0.94
C ARG A 245 -21.97 11.64 0.14
N LYS A 246 -23.11 11.01 -0.18
CA LYS A 246 -24.20 10.81 0.77
C LYS A 246 -24.02 9.52 1.54
N THR A 247 -24.26 9.58 2.85
CA THR A 247 -24.33 8.39 3.68
C THR A 247 -25.57 7.57 3.33
N MET A 248 -25.40 6.25 3.19
CA MET A 248 -26.51 5.30 3.12
C MET A 248 -26.67 4.56 4.44
N ASP A 249 -27.91 4.21 4.76
CA ASP A 249 -28.19 3.46 5.98
C ASP A 249 -27.76 2.01 5.80
N ILE A 250 -26.92 1.53 6.72
CA ILE A 250 -26.35 0.18 6.71
C ILE A 250 -26.44 -0.38 8.13
N GLU A 251 -27.26 -1.43 8.26
CA GLU A 251 -27.54 -2.11 9.52
C GLU A 251 -26.58 -3.28 9.77
N GLU A 252 -25.97 -3.82 8.71
CA GLU A 252 -25.06 -4.97 8.76
C GLU A 252 -23.91 -4.82 7.75
N CYS A 253 -22.76 -5.43 8.07
CA CYS A 253 -21.61 -5.44 7.17
C CYS A 253 -20.94 -6.83 7.25
N PRO A 254 -21.24 -7.75 6.31
CA PRO A 254 -20.77 -9.13 6.38
C PRO A 254 -19.25 -9.32 6.38
N ILE A 255 -18.48 -8.30 5.97
CA ILE A 255 -17.01 -8.36 6.06
C ILE A 255 -16.50 -8.03 7.46
N GLY A 256 -17.28 -7.35 8.30
CA GLY A 256 -16.95 -7.05 9.70
C GLY A 256 -17.04 -8.29 10.57
N THR A 257 -16.14 -8.43 11.54
CA THR A 257 -16.22 -9.52 12.53
C THR A 257 -17.54 -9.47 13.29
N GLU A 258 -17.96 -10.59 13.87
CA GLU A 258 -19.21 -10.65 14.65
C GLU A 258 -19.22 -9.63 15.80
N ALA A 259 -18.09 -9.47 16.51
CA ALA A 259 -17.95 -8.47 17.56
C ALA A 259 -18.19 -7.05 17.01
N VAL A 260 -17.58 -6.71 15.86
CA VAL A 260 -17.77 -5.42 15.20
C VAL A 260 -19.20 -5.22 14.71
N GLN A 261 -19.88 -6.26 14.23
CA GLN A 261 -21.29 -6.20 13.84
C GLN A 261 -22.21 -5.97 15.07
N GLY A 262 -21.94 -6.62 16.20
CA GLY A 262 -22.61 -6.34 17.47
C GLY A 262 -22.37 -4.90 17.95
N GLY A 263 -21.15 -4.40 17.75
CA GLY A 263 -20.80 -2.99 17.94
C GLY A 263 -21.64 -2.05 17.06
N LEU A 264 -21.78 -2.33 15.77
CA LEU A 264 -22.60 -1.55 14.84
C LEU A 264 -24.05 -1.44 15.34
N LYS A 265 -24.65 -2.58 15.73
CA LYS A 265 -26.02 -2.62 16.28
C LYS A 265 -26.15 -1.75 17.53
N SER A 266 -25.20 -1.87 18.45
CA SER A 266 -25.20 -1.14 19.72
C SER A 266 -24.99 0.36 19.52
N GLU A 267 -24.07 0.75 18.64
CA GLU A 267 -23.79 2.15 18.33
C GLU A 267 -24.93 2.83 17.58
N ARG A 268 -25.60 2.13 16.65
CA ARG A 268 -26.83 2.62 16.02
C ARG A 268 -27.89 2.90 17.08
N ALA A 269 -28.13 1.97 18.00
CA ALA A 269 -29.09 2.18 19.09
C ALA A 269 -28.70 3.36 20.00
N ARG A 270 -27.40 3.58 20.25
CA ARG A 270 -26.92 4.76 20.99
C ARG A 270 -27.19 6.06 20.24
N VAL A 271 -26.84 6.14 18.95
CA VAL A 271 -27.13 7.32 18.13
C VAL A 271 -28.64 7.59 18.09
N HIS A 272 -29.48 6.56 17.99
CA HIS A 272 -30.93 6.72 18.04
C HIS A 272 -31.42 7.39 19.33
N ARG A 273 -30.85 7.04 20.49
CA ARG A 273 -31.22 7.64 21.79
C ARG A 273 -30.65 9.05 21.97
N ASP A 274 -29.44 9.27 21.45
CA ASP A 274 -28.63 10.45 21.80
C ASP A 274 -28.52 11.46 20.64
N ILE A 275 -29.29 11.31 19.55
CA ILE A 275 -29.16 12.15 18.33
C ILE A 275 -29.24 13.65 18.64
N ASP A 276 -30.10 14.07 19.57
CA ASP A 276 -30.28 15.47 19.97
C ASP A 276 -29.06 16.07 20.67
N GLN A 277 -28.15 15.24 21.16
CA GLN A 277 -26.88 15.67 21.74
C GLN A 277 -25.86 16.06 20.66
N TYR A 278 -26.05 15.60 19.42
CA TYR A 278 -25.13 15.89 18.32
C TYR A 278 -25.40 17.25 17.68
N GLN A 279 -24.34 18.05 17.52
CA GLN A 279 -24.37 19.34 16.83
C GLN A 279 -23.77 19.29 15.40
N ARG A 280 -23.38 18.09 14.96
CA ARG A 280 -22.81 17.78 13.65
C ARG A 280 -22.93 16.29 13.38
N GLY A 281 -22.80 15.89 12.11
CA GLY A 281 -22.54 14.51 11.75
C GLY A 281 -21.28 13.98 12.42
N ALA A 282 -21.21 12.66 12.60
CA ALA A 282 -20.11 12.01 13.28
C ALA A 282 -19.68 10.73 12.56
N THR A 283 -18.43 10.32 12.82
CA THR A 283 -17.91 9.00 12.48
C THR A 283 -17.83 8.20 13.77
N LEU A 284 -18.45 7.03 13.78
CA LEU A 284 -18.46 6.10 14.91
C LEU A 284 -17.28 5.14 14.74
N LEU A 285 -16.55 4.84 15.79
CA LEU A 285 -15.52 3.82 15.78
C LEU A 285 -16.12 2.49 16.22
N LEU A 286 -15.82 1.43 15.47
CA LEU A 286 -16.06 0.05 15.87
C LEU A 286 -14.73 -0.69 15.73
N ARG A 287 -14.09 -1.08 16.85
CA ARG A 287 -12.83 -1.82 16.84
C ARG A 287 -13.00 -3.11 17.63
N GLU A 288 -12.65 -4.24 17.06
CA GLU A 288 -12.56 -5.49 17.79
C GLU A 288 -11.47 -5.40 18.86
N ASN A 289 -11.78 -5.91 20.04
CA ASN A 289 -10.84 -6.15 21.11
C ASN A 289 -10.89 -7.63 21.48
N THR A 290 -9.72 -8.26 21.55
CA THR A 290 -9.58 -9.68 21.87
C THR A 290 -8.86 -9.84 23.19
N GLU A 291 -9.44 -10.63 24.08
CA GLU A 291 -8.78 -11.14 25.28
C GLU A 291 -8.53 -12.63 25.13
N ARG A 292 -7.28 -13.07 25.33
CA ARG A 292 -6.90 -14.47 25.29
C ARG A 292 -7.00 -15.07 26.69
N ILE A 293 -7.90 -16.03 26.86
CA ILE A 293 -8.12 -16.77 28.11
C ILE A 293 -7.56 -18.17 27.93
N THR A 294 -6.49 -18.52 28.65
CA THR A 294 -5.93 -19.88 28.67
C THR A 294 -6.90 -20.86 29.32
N LYS A 295 -6.97 -22.09 28.80
CA LYS A 295 -7.81 -23.15 29.38
C LYS A 295 -7.04 -23.90 30.46
N ASP A 296 -7.66 -24.08 31.63
CA ASP A 296 -7.13 -24.98 32.66
C ASP A 296 -7.65 -26.40 32.39
N ASN A 297 -6.74 -27.38 32.24
CA ASN A 297 -7.08 -28.78 31.93
C ASN A 297 -7.97 -28.97 30.68
N GLY A 298 -7.84 -28.09 29.68
CA GLY A 298 -8.58 -28.19 28.41
C GLY A 298 -10.04 -27.73 28.47
N LYS A 299 -10.50 -27.18 29.60
CA LYS A 299 -11.82 -26.56 29.74
C LYS A 299 -11.68 -25.08 30.08
N SER A 300 -12.56 -24.25 29.54
CA SER A 300 -12.79 -22.88 30.01
C SER A 300 -14.25 -22.76 30.38
N ASP A 301 -14.55 -22.41 31.63
CA ASP A 301 -15.93 -22.16 32.09
C ASP A 301 -16.40 -20.74 31.70
N VAL A 302 -15.92 -20.24 30.56
CA VAL A 302 -16.22 -18.88 30.10
C VAL A 302 -17.47 -18.94 29.25
N GLU A 303 -18.57 -18.40 29.78
CA GLU A 303 -19.80 -18.14 29.03
C GLU A 303 -19.82 -16.70 28.53
N PRO A 304 -20.45 -16.42 27.37
CA PRO A 304 -20.56 -15.07 26.85
C PRO A 304 -21.43 -14.23 27.80
N ALA A 305 -20.90 -13.08 28.23
CA ALA A 305 -21.62 -12.22 29.18
C ALA A 305 -22.91 -11.61 28.59
N ASN A 306 -23.00 -11.51 27.26
CA ASN A 306 -24.17 -11.10 26.49
C ASN A 306 -23.95 -11.39 24.99
N ASP A 307 -24.98 -11.18 24.17
CA ASP A 307 -24.97 -11.42 22.71
C ASP A 307 -23.89 -10.64 21.92
N ASN A 308 -23.27 -9.61 22.50
CA ASN A 308 -22.21 -8.83 21.84
C ASN A 308 -20.79 -9.34 22.20
N VAL A 309 -20.69 -10.38 23.03
CA VAL A 309 -19.42 -11.03 23.39
C VAL A 309 -19.29 -12.32 22.60
N ILE A 310 -18.26 -12.41 21.76
CA ILE A 310 -18.03 -13.57 20.91
C ILE A 310 -16.90 -14.41 21.52
N LEU A 311 -17.16 -15.68 21.76
CA LEU A 311 -16.14 -16.63 22.22
C LEU A 311 -15.67 -17.47 21.05
N GLU A 312 -14.37 -17.50 20.84
CA GLU A 312 -13.75 -18.26 19.76
C GLU A 312 -12.72 -19.22 20.33
N ASP A 313 -12.99 -20.52 20.21
CA ASP A 313 -12.08 -21.56 20.66
C ASP A 313 -10.88 -21.71 19.72
N ARG A 314 -9.67 -21.58 20.26
CA ARG A 314 -8.38 -21.71 19.55
C ARG A 314 -7.54 -22.88 20.10
N GLY A 315 -8.19 -23.88 20.68
CA GLY A 315 -7.56 -25.06 21.25
C GLY A 315 -7.08 -24.81 22.68
N GLN A 316 -5.85 -24.32 22.84
CA GLN A 316 -5.21 -24.08 24.15
C GLN A 316 -5.78 -22.86 24.88
N HIS A 317 -6.45 -21.97 24.16
CA HIS A 317 -7.04 -20.76 24.68
C HIS A 317 -8.38 -20.48 24.00
N VAL A 318 -9.20 -19.66 24.65
CA VAL A 318 -10.41 -19.06 24.08
C VAL A 318 -10.14 -17.57 23.89
N HIS A 319 -10.48 -17.06 22.72
CA HIS A 319 -10.53 -15.64 22.46
C HIS A 319 -11.92 -15.10 22.83
N ARG A 320 -11.96 -14.22 23.82
CA ARG A 320 -13.14 -13.42 24.15
C ARG A 320 -13.06 -12.10 23.39
N LYS A 321 -13.94 -11.93 22.40
CA LYS A 321 -13.96 -10.77 21.50
C LYS A 321 -15.12 -9.84 21.84
N THR A 322 -14.82 -8.55 21.81
CA THR A 322 -15.74 -7.45 22.13
C THR A 322 -15.53 -6.29 21.16
N CYS A 323 -16.42 -5.31 21.15
CA CYS A 323 -16.26 -4.10 20.34
C CYS A 323 -16.01 -2.86 21.21
N ILE A 324 -14.90 -2.18 20.95
CA ILE A 324 -14.55 -0.89 21.53
C ILE A 324 -15.00 0.22 20.60
N THR A 325 -15.64 1.24 21.18
CA THR A 325 -16.19 2.38 20.46
C THR A 325 -15.54 3.71 20.87
N ASP A 326 -14.83 3.75 22.00
CA ASP A 326 -14.00 4.90 22.39
C ASP A 326 -12.64 4.83 21.64
N PRO A 327 -12.32 5.82 20.79
CA PRO A 327 -11.05 5.84 20.08
C PRO A 327 -9.80 5.93 20.96
N LYS A 328 -9.95 6.32 22.23
CA LYS A 328 -8.83 6.42 23.18
C LYS A 328 -8.66 5.18 24.04
N ALA A 329 -9.64 4.28 24.08
CA ALA A 329 -9.52 3.03 24.80
C ALA A 329 -8.49 2.12 24.12
N THR A 330 -7.94 1.15 24.87
CA THR A 330 -6.97 0.19 24.34
C THR A 330 -7.68 -1.01 23.74
N SER A 331 -7.40 -1.32 22.47
CA SER A 331 -7.75 -2.59 21.84
C SER A 331 -6.55 -3.53 21.84
N THR A 332 -6.79 -4.79 22.19
CA THR A 332 -5.80 -5.87 22.14
C THR A 332 -6.07 -6.79 20.96
N GLU A 333 -5.00 -7.11 20.23
CA GLU A 333 -5.00 -8.03 19.09
C GLU A 333 -3.87 -9.04 19.22
N TYR A 334 -4.05 -10.22 18.64
CA TYR A 334 -3.07 -11.30 18.66
C TYR A 334 -2.74 -11.74 17.26
N ILE A 335 -1.45 -11.74 16.91
CA ILE A 335 -0.92 -12.29 15.67
C ILE A 335 0.00 -13.44 16.05
N ASP A 336 -0.39 -14.67 15.69
CA ASP A 336 0.17 -15.88 16.29
C ASP A 336 0.12 -15.79 17.82
N ASP A 337 1.26 -15.86 18.50
CA ASP A 337 1.37 -15.68 19.95
C ASP A 337 1.76 -14.27 20.38
N PHE A 338 1.98 -13.37 19.43
CA PHE A 338 2.34 -11.98 19.72
C PHE A 338 1.11 -11.14 20.06
N ARG A 339 1.16 -10.43 21.20
CA ARG A 339 0.13 -9.51 21.67
C ARG A 339 0.43 -8.07 21.28
N PHE A 340 -0.58 -7.36 20.79
CA PHE A 340 -0.49 -5.94 20.44
C PHE A 340 -1.61 -5.15 21.14
N ASP A 341 -1.23 -4.21 21.99
CA ASP A 341 -2.13 -3.27 22.67
C ASP A 341 -1.95 -1.88 22.05
N ASN A 342 -2.98 -1.38 21.38
CA ASN A 342 -2.95 -0.06 20.72
C ASN A 342 -4.20 0.76 21.10
N PRO A 343 -4.15 2.11 21.02
CA PRO A 343 -5.37 2.91 21.07
C PRO A 343 -6.32 2.47 19.93
N ALA A 344 -7.59 2.23 20.23
CA ALA A 344 -8.55 1.68 19.27
C ALA A 344 -8.75 2.58 18.03
N GLY A 345 -8.55 3.89 18.19
CA GLY A 345 -8.56 4.86 17.11
C GLY A 345 -7.33 4.78 16.20
N ALA A 346 -6.20 4.26 16.69
CA ALA A 346 -4.94 4.17 15.96
C ALA A 346 -5.01 3.18 14.78
N PHE A 347 -4.00 3.24 13.92
CA PHE A 347 -3.85 2.28 12.84
C PHE A 347 -3.26 0.98 13.38
N PHE A 348 -3.89 -0.12 13.00
CA PHE A 348 -3.33 -1.47 13.02
C PHE A 348 -4.10 -2.27 11.97
N GLN A 349 -3.52 -3.36 11.49
CA GLN A 349 -4.06 -4.12 10.36
C GLN A 349 -5.50 -4.55 10.64
N ASN A 350 -6.34 -4.54 9.59
CA ASN A 350 -7.78 -4.76 9.74
C ASN A 350 -8.21 -6.20 9.46
N ASN A 351 -7.30 -7.06 9.04
CA ASN A 351 -7.55 -8.46 8.74
C ASN A 351 -6.51 -9.32 9.45
N ASN A 352 -6.80 -9.74 10.68
CA ASN A 352 -5.83 -10.51 11.46
C ASN A 352 -5.62 -11.92 10.93
N SER A 353 -6.58 -12.46 10.17
CA SER A 353 -6.51 -13.83 9.67
C SER A 353 -5.38 -14.06 8.66
N ILE A 354 -5.00 -13.04 7.87
CA ILE A 354 -3.94 -13.19 6.84
C ILE A 354 -2.53 -12.87 7.37
N LEU A 355 -2.41 -12.16 8.49
CA LEU A 355 -1.13 -11.68 9.00
C LEU A 355 -0.12 -12.80 9.32
N PRO A 356 -0.51 -13.96 9.86
CA PRO A 356 0.39 -15.11 9.99
C PRO A 356 0.99 -15.57 8.65
N LEU A 357 0.20 -15.58 7.57
CA LEU A 357 0.67 -15.99 6.24
C LEU A 357 1.68 -14.97 5.66
N VAL A 358 1.42 -13.68 5.88
CA VAL A 358 2.30 -12.60 5.40
C VAL A 358 3.63 -12.62 6.14
N THR A 359 3.58 -12.70 7.47
CA THR A 359 4.81 -12.76 8.29
C THR A 359 5.57 -14.04 7.99
N GLN A 360 4.91 -15.20 7.89
CA GLN A 360 5.56 -16.45 7.48
C GLN A 360 6.25 -16.32 6.13
N TYR A 361 5.59 -15.76 5.11
CA TYR A 361 6.22 -15.51 3.81
C TYR A 361 7.48 -14.64 3.93
N ILE A 362 7.42 -13.57 4.74
CA ILE A 362 8.60 -12.73 4.98
C ILE A 362 9.69 -13.54 5.69
N ARG A 363 9.35 -14.34 6.72
CA ARG A 363 10.33 -15.20 7.42
C ARG A 363 11.02 -16.17 6.45
N ASP A 364 10.28 -16.75 5.51
CA ASP A 364 10.82 -17.70 4.54
C ASP A 364 11.76 -17.05 3.52
N ASN A 365 11.65 -15.74 3.27
CA ASN A 365 12.35 -15.05 2.19
C ASN A 365 13.33 -13.95 2.64
N ILE A 366 13.22 -13.41 3.86
CA ILE A 366 13.98 -12.23 4.30
C ILE A 366 15.45 -12.53 4.54
N LEU A 367 15.79 -13.75 4.97
CA LEU A 367 17.17 -14.19 5.14
C LEU A 367 17.75 -14.71 3.83
N GLY A 368 16.92 -15.45 3.07
CA GLY A 368 17.20 -16.12 1.80
C GLY A 368 18.44 -17.04 1.79
N PRO A 369 18.53 -17.99 0.85
CA PRO A 369 19.81 -18.58 0.47
C PRO A 369 20.63 -17.56 -0.35
N ARG A 370 21.97 -17.63 -0.27
CA ARG A 370 22.80 -17.03 -1.34
C ARG A 370 22.70 -17.90 -2.59
N PRO A 371 22.56 -17.34 -3.80
CA PRO A 371 22.81 -18.13 -5.00
C PRO A 371 24.22 -18.71 -4.91
N SER A 372 24.37 -20.02 -5.16
CA SER A 372 25.69 -20.62 -5.24
C SER A 372 26.43 -19.97 -6.41
N THR A 373 27.71 -19.65 -6.21
CA THR A 373 28.57 -19.12 -7.26
C THR A 373 29.01 -20.20 -8.26
N THR A 374 28.55 -21.44 -8.06
CA THR A 374 29.06 -22.68 -8.63
C THR A 374 27.90 -23.68 -8.69
N ASP A 375 27.64 -24.27 -9.87
CA ASP A 375 26.63 -25.32 -10.03
C ASP A 375 26.99 -26.53 -9.14
N GLY A 376 26.13 -26.85 -8.17
CA GLY A 376 26.24 -28.06 -7.34
C GLY A 376 26.66 -27.88 -5.87
N GLU A 377 26.94 -26.66 -5.39
CA GLU A 377 27.16 -26.40 -3.95
C GLU A 377 25.88 -25.96 -3.23
N GLU A 378 25.69 -26.42 -1.99
CA GLU A 378 24.60 -25.92 -1.16
C GLU A 378 24.71 -24.41 -0.94
N PRO A 379 23.60 -23.67 -0.98
CA PRO A 379 23.61 -22.22 -0.84
C PRO A 379 24.23 -21.80 0.50
N ALA A 380 25.22 -20.91 0.43
CA ALA A 380 25.88 -20.40 1.63
C ALA A 380 24.86 -19.74 2.58
N PRO A 381 24.99 -19.96 3.91
CA PRO A 381 24.06 -19.40 4.88
C PRO A 381 24.04 -17.87 4.83
N SER A 382 22.88 -17.29 5.11
CA SER A 382 22.70 -15.84 5.12
C SER A 382 23.65 -15.16 6.11
N LYS A 383 24.26 -14.05 5.67
CA LYS A 383 25.07 -13.18 6.57
C LYS A 383 24.21 -12.20 7.35
N ILE A 384 22.91 -12.14 7.05
CA ILE A 384 21.98 -11.23 7.68
C ILE A 384 21.76 -11.67 9.13
N LYS A 385 22.05 -10.75 10.05
CA LYS A 385 21.87 -10.94 11.50
C LYS A 385 20.99 -9.85 12.09
N ASN A 386 20.79 -8.74 11.38
CA ASN A 386 20.11 -7.57 11.91
C ASN A 386 18.97 -7.13 10.99
N MET A 387 17.96 -6.49 11.57
CA MET A 387 16.83 -5.95 10.83
C MET A 387 16.56 -4.49 11.22
N ILE A 388 16.29 -3.67 10.22
CA ILE A 388 15.70 -2.34 10.38
C ILE A 388 14.29 -2.38 9.78
N ASP A 389 13.29 -1.99 10.55
CA ASP A 389 11.90 -1.85 10.13
C ASP A 389 11.59 -0.35 9.99
N ALA A 390 11.57 0.14 8.75
CA ALA A 390 11.26 1.52 8.43
C ALA A 390 9.74 1.68 8.27
N TYR A 391 9.19 2.75 8.86
CA TYR A 391 7.74 2.97 8.99
C TYR A 391 7.09 1.94 9.92
N SER A 392 7.79 1.59 11.00
CA SER A 392 7.43 0.47 11.89
C SER A 392 6.07 0.62 12.59
N GLY A 393 5.49 1.82 12.65
CA GLY A 393 4.22 2.08 13.32
C GLY A 393 4.24 1.61 14.78
N SER A 394 3.32 0.71 15.13
CA SER A 394 3.23 0.09 16.47
C SER A 394 4.08 -1.19 16.62
N GLY A 395 5.04 -1.39 15.72
CA GLY A 395 6.07 -2.43 15.80
C GLY A 395 5.66 -3.78 15.24
N PHE A 396 4.69 -3.86 14.33
CA PHE A 396 4.15 -5.12 13.83
C PHE A 396 5.24 -6.04 13.24
N PHE A 397 5.97 -5.60 12.22
CA PHE A 397 7.04 -6.40 11.61
C PHE A 397 8.24 -6.55 12.55
N THR A 398 8.65 -5.45 13.21
CA THR A 398 9.72 -5.50 14.21
C THR A 398 9.52 -6.62 15.23
N ILE A 399 8.33 -6.73 15.83
CA ILE A 399 8.02 -7.71 16.90
C ILE A 399 7.89 -9.11 16.32
N THR A 400 7.08 -9.30 15.27
CA THR A 400 6.78 -10.63 14.71
C THR A 400 7.98 -11.29 14.03
N LEU A 401 8.96 -10.50 13.56
CA LEU A 401 10.17 -11.01 12.92
C LEU A 401 11.40 -11.02 13.86
N SER A 402 11.30 -10.38 15.04
CA SER A 402 12.44 -10.15 15.95
C SER A 402 13.25 -11.41 16.27
N GLN A 403 12.59 -12.56 16.44
CA GLN A 403 13.23 -13.83 16.83
C GLN A 403 14.19 -14.38 15.76
N MET A 404 14.13 -13.88 14.52
CA MET A 404 15.04 -14.27 13.45
C MET A 404 16.37 -13.52 13.47
N PHE A 405 16.45 -12.42 14.22
CA PHE A 405 17.57 -11.48 14.15
C PHE A 405 18.22 -11.31 15.52
N LYS A 406 19.53 -11.11 15.52
CA LYS A 406 20.31 -10.73 16.70
C LYS A 406 19.92 -9.33 17.20
N GLN A 407 19.63 -8.41 16.28
CA GLN A 407 19.21 -7.04 16.56
C GLN A 407 18.09 -6.64 15.61
N SER A 408 17.05 -6.00 16.15
CA SER A 408 15.92 -5.45 15.41
C SER A 408 15.64 -4.04 15.88
N ILE A 409 15.47 -3.11 14.94
CA ILE A 409 15.11 -1.73 15.25
C ILE A 409 13.93 -1.26 14.40
N GLY A 410 12.87 -0.80 15.06
CA GLY A 410 11.74 -0.16 14.41
C GLY A 410 11.90 1.36 14.42
N ILE A 411 11.71 2.01 13.28
CA ILE A 411 11.80 3.46 13.14
C ILE A 411 10.51 4.00 12.54
N ASP A 412 9.93 5.02 13.16
CA ASP A 412 8.73 5.71 12.69
C ASP A 412 8.78 7.19 13.09
N ILE A 413 8.04 8.06 12.40
CA ILE A 413 7.95 9.48 12.75
C ILE A 413 6.95 9.73 13.90
N ALA A 414 5.97 8.83 14.08
CA ALA A 414 4.91 9.00 15.05
C ALA A 414 5.33 8.49 16.44
N GLU A 415 5.69 9.43 17.33
CA GLU A 415 6.08 9.14 18.72
C GLU A 415 5.05 8.27 19.48
N GLN A 416 3.76 8.50 19.27
CA GLN A 416 2.69 7.69 19.90
C GLN A 416 2.69 6.24 19.42
N SER A 417 3.00 6.02 18.14
CA SER A 417 3.13 4.67 17.58
C SER A 417 4.36 3.97 18.16
N ILE A 418 5.49 4.68 18.27
CA ILE A 418 6.73 4.18 18.89
C ILE A 418 6.55 3.85 20.38
N ALA A 419 5.79 4.66 21.13
CA ALA A 419 5.43 4.35 22.51
C ALA A 419 4.60 3.07 22.60
N SER A 420 3.64 2.89 21.68
CA SER A 420 2.84 1.65 21.58
C SER A 420 3.74 0.46 21.20
N ALA A 421 4.66 0.63 20.25
CA ALA A 421 5.60 -0.40 19.82
C ALA A 421 6.52 -0.86 20.95
N THR A 422 7.05 0.08 21.73
CA THR A 422 7.88 -0.20 22.90
C THR A 422 7.10 -1.00 23.95
N LYS A 423 5.87 -0.57 24.26
CA LYS A 423 4.99 -1.31 25.18
C LYS A 423 4.66 -2.70 24.64
N ASN A 424 4.39 -2.84 23.34
CA ASN A 424 4.10 -4.13 22.71
C ASN A 424 5.30 -5.07 22.79
N ALA A 425 6.53 -4.58 22.58
CA ALA A 425 7.72 -5.41 22.75
C ALA A 425 7.89 -5.88 24.21
N GLU A 426 7.60 -5.03 25.20
CA GLU A 426 7.59 -5.41 26.61
C GLU A 426 6.51 -6.47 26.92
N LEU A 427 5.30 -6.32 26.38
CA LEU A 427 4.20 -7.29 26.53
C LEU A 427 4.53 -8.66 25.92
N ASN A 428 5.41 -8.69 24.92
CA ASN A 428 5.90 -9.91 24.27
C ASN A 428 7.23 -10.41 24.84
N ASN A 429 7.68 -9.85 25.97
CA ASN A 429 8.93 -10.21 26.66
C ASN A 429 10.18 -10.13 25.76
N LEU A 430 10.20 -9.20 24.80
CA LEU A 430 11.35 -9.02 23.92
C LEU A 430 12.48 -8.25 24.64
N PRO A 431 13.75 -8.71 24.58
CA PRO A 431 14.85 -8.04 25.25
C PRO A 431 15.12 -6.63 24.68
N LYS A 432 15.26 -5.63 25.55
CA LYS A 432 15.53 -4.23 25.17
C LYS A 432 16.88 -4.03 24.46
N ASP A 433 17.80 -4.97 24.63
CA ASP A 433 19.12 -4.94 23.99
C ASP A 433 19.10 -5.54 22.58
N SER A 434 18.09 -6.34 22.23
CA SER A 434 17.91 -6.91 20.89
C SER A 434 16.79 -6.28 20.10
N THR A 435 15.82 -5.64 20.75
CA THR A 435 14.66 -5.03 20.08
C THR A 435 14.43 -3.62 20.59
N ARG A 436 14.49 -2.63 19.69
CA ARG A 436 14.39 -1.20 20.04
C ARG A 436 13.50 -0.45 19.06
N PHE A 437 12.96 0.69 19.50
CA PHE A 437 12.14 1.57 18.67
C PHE A 437 12.61 3.01 18.78
N ILE A 438 12.66 3.72 17.65
CA ILE A 438 13.11 5.11 17.58
C ILE A 438 12.07 5.96 16.86
N ALA A 439 11.72 7.09 17.46
CA ALA A 439 11.01 8.16 16.78
C ALA A 439 12.01 9.01 15.98
N ALA A 440 11.97 8.94 14.65
CA ALA A 440 12.88 9.71 13.79
C ALA A 440 12.20 10.16 12.49
N ASP A 441 12.69 11.27 11.94
CA ASP A 441 12.26 11.74 10.63
C ASP A 441 12.82 10.81 9.53
N ALA A 442 11.97 10.45 8.57
CA ALA A 442 12.36 9.61 7.44
C ALA A 442 13.52 10.22 6.61
N ASN A 443 13.71 11.54 6.64
CA ASN A 443 14.81 12.27 5.98
C ASN A 443 16.19 12.07 6.64
N ALA A 444 16.25 11.45 7.82
CA ALA A 444 17.49 11.14 8.53
C ALA A 444 17.43 9.75 9.21
N LEU A 445 16.69 8.82 8.62
CA LEU A 445 16.35 7.53 9.24
C LEU A 445 17.59 6.72 9.61
N PHE A 446 18.57 6.63 8.71
CA PHE A 446 19.79 5.85 8.95
C PHE A 446 20.84 6.59 9.79
N SER A 447 20.71 7.91 9.96
CA SER A 447 21.60 8.68 10.86
C SER A 447 21.42 8.30 12.33
N ALA A 448 20.25 7.77 12.69
CA ALA A 448 19.96 7.26 14.03
C ALA A 448 20.44 5.82 14.26
N VAL A 449 20.96 5.15 13.23
CA VAL A 449 21.38 3.75 13.27
C VAL A 449 22.89 3.68 13.50
N ASP A 450 23.30 2.92 14.52
CA ASP A 450 24.71 2.67 14.81
C ASP A 450 25.29 1.67 13.77
N PRO A 451 26.22 2.09 12.89
CA PRO A 451 26.75 1.24 11.84
C PRO A 451 27.59 0.08 12.39
N ALA A 452 28.10 0.16 13.62
CA ALA A 452 28.79 -0.96 14.26
C ALA A 452 27.83 -2.08 14.68
N LYS A 453 26.56 -1.73 14.96
CA LYS A 453 25.49 -2.68 15.33
C LYS A 453 24.72 -3.18 14.12
N PHE A 454 24.57 -2.34 13.09
CA PHE A 454 23.88 -2.66 11.85
C PHE A 454 24.81 -2.50 10.64
N PRO A 455 25.85 -3.35 10.48
CA PRO A 455 26.63 -3.38 9.25
C PRO A 455 25.72 -3.65 8.05
N PRO A 456 25.79 -2.88 6.95
CA PRO A 456 24.84 -3.01 5.84
C PRO A 456 24.74 -4.43 5.26
N LEU A 457 25.89 -5.09 5.06
CA LEU A 457 25.95 -6.44 4.48
C LEU A 457 25.47 -7.55 5.45
N GLU A 458 25.19 -7.21 6.70
CA GLU A 458 24.58 -8.11 7.70
C GLU A 458 23.17 -7.66 8.08
N THR A 459 22.57 -6.73 7.33
CA THR A 459 21.29 -6.09 7.67
C THR A 459 20.27 -6.28 6.56
N ALA A 460 19.05 -6.66 6.95
CA ALA A 460 17.85 -6.55 6.12
C ALA A 460 17.04 -5.31 6.50
N VAL A 461 16.40 -4.68 5.52
CA VAL A 461 15.47 -3.56 5.75
C VAL A 461 14.07 -3.96 5.34
N VAL A 462 13.11 -3.91 6.26
CA VAL A 462 11.67 -4.00 5.97
C VAL A 462 11.14 -2.58 5.82
N ILE A 463 10.27 -2.35 4.83
CA ILE A 463 9.67 -1.05 4.54
C ILE A 463 8.17 -1.24 4.36
N ASP A 464 7.35 -0.52 5.12
CA ASP A 464 5.89 -0.47 4.98
C ASP A 464 5.39 1.00 4.93
N PRO A 465 5.64 1.71 3.80
CA PRO A 465 5.40 3.14 3.72
C PRO A 465 3.90 3.45 3.54
N PRO A 466 3.48 4.70 3.76
CA PRO A 466 2.11 5.12 3.46
C PRO A 466 1.77 4.95 1.97
N ARG A 467 0.48 5.02 1.61
CA ARG A 467 -0.04 4.84 0.22
C ARG A 467 0.68 5.63 -0.89
N LYS A 468 1.31 6.77 -0.56
CA LYS A 468 2.11 7.59 -1.48
C LYS A 468 3.47 6.97 -1.85
N GLY A 469 3.86 5.88 -1.20
CA GLY A 469 5.18 5.27 -1.29
C GLY A 469 6.25 6.02 -0.50
N CYS A 470 7.49 5.62 -0.75
CA CYS A 470 8.69 6.30 -0.30
C CYS A 470 8.91 7.60 -1.09
N ASP A 471 9.51 8.60 -0.46
CA ASP A 471 10.05 9.74 -1.20
C ASP A 471 11.49 9.46 -1.68
N LYS A 472 11.96 10.26 -2.64
CA LYS A 472 13.31 10.12 -3.19
C LYS A 472 14.40 10.31 -2.14
N ASN A 473 14.16 11.08 -1.07
CA ASN A 473 15.16 11.29 -0.03
C ASN A 473 15.41 9.96 0.72
N PHE A 474 14.35 9.30 1.17
CA PHE A 474 14.44 7.99 1.79
C PHE A 474 15.12 6.96 0.87
N ILE A 475 14.77 6.93 -0.42
CA ILE A 475 15.38 6.02 -1.40
C ILE A 475 16.89 6.25 -1.53
N ARG A 476 17.33 7.52 -1.59
CA ARG A 476 18.77 7.84 -1.61
C ARG A 476 19.48 7.38 -0.35
N GLN A 477 18.88 7.58 0.82
CA GLN A 477 19.46 7.11 2.07
C GLN A 477 19.57 5.57 2.10
N LEU A 478 18.52 4.86 1.66
CA LEU A 478 18.53 3.40 1.60
C LEU A 478 19.57 2.86 0.62
N LEU A 479 19.69 3.46 -0.57
CA LEU A 479 20.74 3.13 -1.53
C LEU A 479 22.14 3.46 -0.96
N SER A 480 22.29 4.55 -0.22
CA SER A 480 23.58 4.92 0.40
C SER A 480 23.95 3.99 1.55
N PHE A 481 22.99 3.56 2.37
CA PHE A 481 23.19 2.56 3.42
C PHE A 481 23.52 1.20 2.79
N GLY A 482 22.80 0.81 1.73
CA GLY A 482 23.08 -0.36 0.92
C GLY A 482 22.98 -1.71 1.65
N PRO A 483 21.89 -2.00 2.38
CA PRO A 483 21.68 -3.27 3.08
C PRO A 483 21.71 -4.47 2.13
N GLU A 484 22.04 -5.66 2.64
CA GLU A 484 22.11 -6.91 1.84
C GLU A 484 20.76 -7.24 1.19
N ARG A 485 19.65 -7.02 1.92
CA ARG A 485 18.28 -7.28 1.45
C ARG A 485 17.31 -6.18 1.85
N VAL A 486 16.29 -6.01 1.02
CA VAL A 486 15.14 -5.13 1.29
C VAL A 486 13.84 -5.89 1.07
N CYS A 487 12.95 -5.89 2.06
CA CYS A 487 11.58 -6.37 1.93
C CYS A 487 10.63 -5.17 1.91
N TYR A 488 10.05 -4.90 0.75
CA TYR A 488 9.11 -3.82 0.56
C TYR A 488 7.69 -4.37 0.66
N VAL A 489 6.94 -3.97 1.67
CA VAL A 489 5.50 -4.22 1.85
C VAL A 489 4.72 -2.96 1.45
N SER A 490 3.60 -3.10 0.75
CA SER A 490 2.80 -1.93 0.33
C SER A 490 1.34 -2.24 0.06
N CYS A 491 0.47 -1.39 0.59
CA CYS A 491 -0.96 -1.39 0.25
C CYS A 491 -1.29 -0.67 -1.07
N ASN A 492 -0.27 -0.09 -1.73
CA ASN A 492 -0.37 0.46 -3.07
C ASN A 492 0.78 -0.07 -3.94
N VAL A 493 0.48 -1.09 -4.74
CA VAL A 493 1.48 -1.76 -5.59
C VAL A 493 1.98 -0.88 -6.73
N HIS A 494 1.27 0.20 -7.09
CA HIS A 494 1.68 1.13 -8.15
C HIS A 494 2.80 2.08 -7.68
N THR A 495 2.69 2.62 -6.47
CA THR A 495 3.80 3.39 -5.87
C THR A 495 4.95 2.49 -5.45
N GLN A 496 4.67 1.27 -4.97
CA GLN A 496 5.71 0.25 -4.75
C GLN A 496 6.51 -0.04 -6.03
N ALA A 497 5.83 -0.26 -7.17
CA ALA A 497 6.50 -0.49 -8.44
C ALA A 497 7.44 0.67 -8.83
N ARG A 498 6.99 1.93 -8.68
CA ARG A 498 7.81 3.13 -8.89
C ARG A 498 9.05 3.13 -7.99
N ASP A 499 8.85 2.91 -6.70
CA ASP A 499 9.91 3.01 -5.70
C ASP A 499 10.94 1.88 -5.85
N VAL A 500 10.48 0.66 -6.15
CA VAL A 500 11.34 -0.46 -6.52
C VAL A 500 12.10 -0.17 -7.81
N GLY A 501 11.45 0.47 -8.79
CA GLY A 501 12.11 0.98 -10.00
C GLY A 501 13.33 1.85 -9.68
N TRP A 502 13.18 2.79 -8.74
CA TRP A 502 14.28 3.63 -8.27
C TRP A 502 15.37 2.84 -7.52
N LEU A 503 15.02 1.81 -6.76
CA LEU A 503 16.01 0.95 -6.08
C LEU A 503 16.84 0.11 -7.06
N VAL A 504 16.25 -0.25 -8.19
CA VAL A 504 16.87 -1.11 -9.22
C VAL A 504 17.70 -0.30 -10.23
N GLN A 505 17.17 0.83 -10.72
CA GLN A 505 17.82 1.67 -11.74
C GLN A 505 18.60 2.84 -11.17
N GLY A 506 18.27 3.29 -9.97
CA GLY A 506 18.84 4.49 -9.37
C GLY A 506 17.88 5.68 -9.40
N VAL A 507 18.35 6.79 -8.81
CA VAL A 507 17.56 8.01 -8.63
C VAL A 507 18.45 9.24 -8.73
N ASP A 508 17.91 10.35 -9.24
CA ASP A 508 18.63 11.62 -9.27
C ASP A 508 18.99 12.08 -7.85
N ARG A 509 20.21 12.59 -7.67
CA ARG A 509 20.67 13.35 -6.50
C ARG A 509 20.21 14.81 -6.58
N GLU A 510 20.37 15.54 -5.48
CA GLU A 510 19.97 16.95 -5.40
C GLU A 510 20.83 17.88 -6.28
N ASP A 511 22.09 17.50 -6.52
CA ASP A 511 23.03 18.18 -7.41
C ASP A 511 22.79 17.86 -8.91
N GLY A 512 21.79 17.04 -9.23
CA GLY A 512 21.47 16.61 -10.59
C GLY A 512 22.31 15.44 -11.12
N SER A 513 23.25 14.90 -10.35
CA SER A 513 23.93 13.64 -10.67
C SER A 513 23.05 12.43 -10.38
N MET A 514 23.37 11.25 -10.92
CA MET A 514 22.63 10.02 -10.65
C MET A 514 23.25 9.23 -9.50
N LEU A 515 22.42 8.68 -8.62
CA LEU A 515 22.80 7.62 -7.69
C LEU A 515 22.37 6.28 -8.28
N ASP A 516 23.34 5.38 -8.50
CA ASP A 516 23.08 4.08 -9.13
C ASP A 516 22.17 3.19 -8.28
N GLY A 517 21.32 2.41 -8.96
CA GLY A 517 20.48 1.40 -8.33
C GLY A 517 21.29 0.17 -7.91
N LEU A 518 21.11 -0.25 -6.66
CA LEU A 518 21.89 -1.32 -6.04
C LEU A 518 21.20 -2.69 -6.03
N TYR A 519 19.91 -2.74 -6.38
CA TYR A 519 19.08 -3.91 -6.13
C TYR A 519 18.58 -4.58 -7.40
N GLU A 520 18.26 -5.86 -7.29
CA GLU A 520 17.42 -6.59 -8.24
C GLU A 520 16.24 -7.22 -7.49
N ILE A 521 15.14 -7.45 -8.22
CA ILE A 521 13.92 -8.01 -7.65
C ILE A 521 14.07 -9.52 -7.62
N GLU A 522 14.10 -10.11 -6.42
CA GLU A 522 14.18 -11.55 -6.23
C GLU A 522 12.81 -12.20 -6.32
N SER A 523 11.80 -11.62 -5.67
CA SER A 523 10.42 -12.11 -5.72
C SER A 523 9.41 -10.99 -5.58
N LEU A 524 8.22 -11.23 -6.14
CA LEU A 524 7.09 -10.30 -6.13
C LEU A 524 5.79 -11.07 -5.99
N ARG A 525 4.96 -10.71 -5.01
CA ARG A 525 3.72 -11.43 -4.72
C ARG A 525 2.64 -10.51 -4.12
N GLY A 526 1.38 -10.78 -4.44
CA GLY A 526 0.22 -10.15 -3.82
C GLY A 526 -0.34 -10.94 -2.63
N PHE A 527 -0.95 -10.23 -1.68
CA PHE A 527 -1.70 -10.78 -0.56
C PHE A 527 -3.07 -10.10 -0.49
N ASP A 528 -4.11 -10.91 -0.29
CA ASP A 528 -5.48 -10.41 -0.23
C ASP A 528 -5.88 -9.98 1.19
N PHE A 529 -5.43 -8.81 1.64
CA PHE A 529 -5.84 -8.25 2.93
C PHE A 529 -7.32 -7.87 2.98
N PHE A 530 -7.92 -7.60 1.82
CA PHE A 530 -9.28 -7.10 1.71
C PHE A 530 -10.08 -7.88 0.66
N PRO A 531 -10.47 -9.13 0.98
CA PRO A 531 -11.37 -9.91 0.15
C PRO A 531 -12.64 -9.12 -0.20
N GLN A 532 -13.22 -9.42 -1.37
CA GLN A 532 -14.38 -8.72 -1.92
C GLN A 532 -14.11 -7.28 -2.40
N THR A 533 -12.84 -6.83 -2.39
CA THR A 533 -12.42 -5.51 -2.89
C THR A 533 -11.27 -5.63 -3.90
N SER A 534 -10.97 -4.57 -4.65
CA SER A 534 -9.84 -4.53 -5.58
C SER A 534 -8.46 -4.34 -4.94
N HIS A 535 -8.39 -4.07 -3.63
CA HIS A 535 -7.11 -3.83 -2.98
C HIS A 535 -6.27 -5.11 -2.93
N VAL A 536 -4.98 -4.97 -3.18
CA VAL A 536 -3.96 -6.01 -3.04
C VAL A 536 -2.78 -5.43 -2.28
N GLU A 537 -2.29 -6.17 -1.29
CA GLU A 537 -1.06 -5.84 -0.57
C GLU A 537 0.10 -6.50 -1.32
N GLY A 538 1.12 -5.74 -1.74
CA GLY A 538 2.29 -6.27 -2.43
C GLY A 538 3.45 -6.50 -1.49
N VAL A 539 4.14 -7.63 -1.64
CA VAL A 539 5.44 -7.88 -1.02
C VAL A 539 6.47 -8.10 -2.12
N ALA A 540 7.51 -7.26 -2.14
CA ALA A 540 8.66 -7.38 -3.02
C ALA A 540 9.92 -7.65 -2.19
N ILE A 541 10.63 -8.73 -2.50
CA ILE A 541 11.93 -9.04 -1.91
C ILE A 541 13.00 -8.62 -2.90
N LEU A 542 13.89 -7.74 -2.46
CA LEU A 542 15.01 -7.24 -3.25
C LEU A 542 16.32 -7.71 -2.63
N ARG A 543 17.24 -8.10 -3.48
CA ARG A 543 18.61 -8.44 -3.08
C ARG A 543 19.61 -7.49 -3.72
N LYS A 544 20.68 -7.20 -3.01
CA LYS A 544 21.76 -6.38 -3.54
C LYS A 544 22.44 -7.11 -4.71
N LYS A 545 22.71 -6.39 -5.80
CA LYS A 545 23.45 -6.94 -6.95
C LYS A 545 24.85 -7.38 -6.51
N SER A 546 25.31 -8.53 -6.97
CA SER A 546 26.70 -8.94 -6.78
C SER A 546 27.63 -8.01 -7.55
N SER A 547 28.66 -7.48 -6.89
CA SER A 547 29.70 -6.69 -7.54
C SER A 547 30.43 -7.56 -8.58
N GLN A 548 30.32 -7.26 -9.87
CA GLN A 548 31.11 -7.93 -10.94
C GLN A 548 32.61 -7.56 -10.94
N LYS A 549 33.22 -7.35 -9.76
CA LYS A 549 34.64 -7.01 -9.63
C LYS A 549 35.28 -7.96 -8.62
N ASP A 550 35.54 -9.20 -9.03
CA ASP A 550 36.59 -10.04 -8.41
C ASP A 550 37.07 -11.22 -9.28
N GLU A 551 36.56 -11.44 -10.50
CA GLU A 551 37.08 -12.50 -11.41
C GLU A 551 38.25 -12.07 -12.32
N GLY A 552 38.85 -10.90 -12.08
CA GLY A 552 39.86 -10.31 -12.97
C GLY A 552 41.26 -10.14 -12.38
N LYS A 553 41.58 -10.75 -11.23
CA LYS A 553 42.86 -10.51 -10.55
C LYS A 553 43.43 -11.77 -9.87
N ASP A 554 43.43 -12.88 -10.58
CA ASP A 554 44.37 -13.96 -10.27
C ASP A 554 44.77 -14.74 -11.54
N ARG A 555 45.55 -14.09 -12.40
CA ARG A 555 46.55 -14.78 -13.22
C ARG A 555 47.88 -14.08 -13.05
N GLY A 556 48.81 -14.85 -12.51
CA GLY A 556 50.03 -14.39 -11.85
C GLY A 556 50.97 -13.54 -12.71
N SER A 557 51.67 -12.66 -12.00
CA SER A 557 52.94 -12.13 -12.44
C SER A 557 53.99 -13.23 -12.38
N SER A 558 54.59 -13.57 -13.52
CA SER A 558 55.94 -14.13 -13.55
C SER A 558 56.78 -13.35 -14.57
N ALA A 559 57.72 -12.60 -14.01
CA ALA A 559 59.01 -12.19 -14.57
C ALA A 559 59.05 -11.54 -15.96
N SER A 560 59.30 -10.23 -15.92
CA SER A 560 59.83 -9.40 -17.01
C SER A 560 61.20 -9.87 -17.51
N GLY A 561 61.29 -10.13 -18.81
CA GLY A 561 62.54 -10.25 -19.57
C GLY A 561 62.41 -9.51 -20.90
N ARG A 562 63.19 -8.45 -21.04
CA ARG A 562 63.29 -7.44 -22.12
C ARG A 562 63.27 -8.01 -23.56
N ASN A 563 62.58 -7.36 -24.50
CA ASN A 563 63.17 -6.45 -25.51
C ASN A 563 62.13 -5.94 -26.53
N ALA A 564 62.45 -4.81 -27.14
CA ALA A 564 61.60 -3.88 -27.88
C ALA A 564 61.64 -4.03 -29.41
N ASP A 565 60.64 -3.37 -30.04
CA ASP A 565 60.57 -2.85 -31.43
C ASP A 565 60.58 -3.89 -32.59
N ALA A 566 59.94 -3.71 -33.76
CA ALA A 566 59.55 -2.52 -34.51
C ALA A 566 58.58 -2.87 -35.67
N ASP A 567 57.78 -1.89 -36.11
CA ASP A 567 57.09 -1.82 -37.41
C ASP A 567 58.01 -1.37 -38.56
N ALA A 568 57.58 -1.71 -39.78
CA ALA A 568 57.80 -1.04 -41.07
C ALA A 568 59.05 -1.35 -41.93
N GLU A 569 58.74 -1.65 -43.20
CA GLU A 569 59.60 -1.84 -44.37
C GLU A 569 60.41 -0.57 -44.74
N SER A 570 61.69 -0.74 -45.13
CA SER A 570 62.12 -0.55 -46.54
C SER A 570 63.66 -0.60 -46.73
N LYS A 571 64.03 -1.28 -47.83
CA LYS A 571 65.25 -1.18 -48.66
C LYS A 571 66.56 -1.88 -48.27
N GLN A 572 66.80 -2.91 -49.10
CA GLN A 572 68.00 -3.24 -49.88
C GLN A 572 69.06 -4.21 -49.33
N ASP A 573 69.21 -5.25 -50.17
CA ASP A 573 70.38 -6.01 -50.53
C ASP A 573 70.74 -7.32 -49.80
N VAL A 574 70.35 -8.40 -50.51
CA VAL A 574 71.22 -9.49 -51.00
C VAL A 574 71.78 -10.52 -50.00
N LYS A 575 71.47 -11.77 -50.35
CA LYS A 575 72.20 -13.04 -50.16
C LYS A 575 71.79 -13.98 -49.02
N GLN A 576 71.15 -15.04 -49.49
CA GLN A 576 71.59 -16.44 -49.36
C GLN A 576 71.34 -17.16 -48.03
N ASP A 577 70.34 -18.05 -48.14
CA ASP A 577 70.52 -19.49 -48.05
C ASP A 577 70.67 -20.12 -46.66
N VAL A 578 69.77 -21.11 -46.51
CA VAL A 578 70.07 -22.47 -46.05
C VAL A 578 69.74 -22.76 -44.58
N LYS A 579 68.65 -23.55 -44.50
CA LYS A 579 68.46 -24.74 -43.66
C LYS A 579 67.97 -24.53 -42.24
N GLN A 580 67.20 -25.43 -41.68
CA GLN A 580 66.32 -26.52 -42.14
C GLN A 580 65.78 -27.09 -40.82
N ASP A 581 64.68 -27.81 -40.92
CA ASP A 581 64.21 -28.81 -39.95
C ASP A 581 63.57 -28.23 -38.68
N GLY A 582 62.30 -28.44 -38.38
CA GLY A 582 61.36 -29.41 -38.94
C GLY A 582 60.66 -30.14 -37.81
N ASN A 583 59.33 -30.16 -37.88
CA ASN A 583 58.43 -31.20 -37.39
C ASN A 583 58.41 -31.52 -35.88
N SER A 584 57.32 -31.93 -35.26
CA SER A 584 55.92 -32.15 -35.64
C SER A 584 55.27 -32.70 -34.37
N ALA A 585 54.00 -32.38 -34.12
CA ALA A 585 53.14 -33.26 -33.34
C ALA A 585 51.78 -33.25 -34.03
N GLU A 586 51.53 -34.26 -34.86
CA GLU A 586 50.18 -34.64 -35.27
C GLU A 586 49.72 -35.80 -34.38
N ALA A 587 48.50 -35.63 -33.90
CA ALA A 587 47.66 -36.69 -33.39
C ALA A 587 47.25 -37.61 -34.53
N GLU A 588 47.10 -38.90 -34.27
CA GLU A 588 45.87 -39.64 -34.56
C GLU A 588 45.94 -41.05 -33.99
N GLN A 589 44.82 -41.43 -33.36
CA GLN A 589 44.52 -42.80 -33.00
C GLN A 589 44.32 -43.60 -34.29
N SER A 590 44.95 -44.77 -34.33
CA SER A 590 44.42 -45.90 -35.07
C SER A 590 43.01 -46.19 -34.56
N THR A 591 42.24 -46.88 -35.37
CA THR A 591 41.58 -48.10 -34.88
C THR A 591 42.17 -48.72 -33.61
#